data_AF-A0A9X8ZY72-F1
#
_entry.id   AF-A0A9X8ZY72-F1
#
_cell.length_a   1.000
_cell.length_b   1.000
_cell.length_c   1.000
_cell.angle_alpha   90.00
_cell.angle_beta   90.00
_cell.angle_gamma   90.00
#
_symmetry.space_group_name_H-M   'P 1'
#
loop_
_entity.id
_entity.type
_entity.pdbx_description
1 polymer ?
#
loop_
_entity_poly.entity_id
_entity_poly.type
_entity_poly.pdbx_seq_one_letter_code
_entity_poly.pdbx_strand_id
1 'polypeptide(L)'
;QDLGRSHYQQYGVPVGGVMDQSALRMINMLVGNEENEAGLEMTIMGPKLLIKKTTLLAIGGADMEPLLNGERIPLWRSILAEEGSMLCFGKVK
;
A
#
# COMPACT_ATOMS: atom_id res chain seq x y z
N GLN A 1 -4.09 -2.39 6.48
CA GLN A 1 -4.70 -3.72 6.29
C GLN A 1 -3.58 -4.74 6.25
N ASP A 2 -3.78 -5.89 6.88
CA ASP A 2 -2.89 -7.06 6.89
C ASP A 2 -3.65 -8.26 6.26
N LEU A 3 -3.24 -9.50 6.53
CA LEU A 3 -3.97 -10.70 6.08
C LEU A 3 -5.25 -11.01 6.89
N GLY A 4 -5.60 -10.16 7.87
CA GLY A 4 -6.81 -10.27 8.67
C GLY A 4 -6.69 -11.23 9.86
N ARG A 5 -7.85 -11.57 10.41
CA ARG A 5 -8.00 -12.38 11.63
C ARG A 5 -8.89 -13.59 11.37
N SER A 6 -8.29 -14.67 10.91
CA SER A 6 -8.98 -15.95 10.71
C SER A 6 -9.33 -16.63 12.04
N HIS A 7 -10.23 -17.61 12.00
CA HIS A 7 -10.65 -18.48 13.11
C HIS A 7 -11.64 -17.88 14.14
N TYR A 8 -11.98 -16.60 14.02
CA TYR A 8 -12.95 -15.92 14.89
C TYR A 8 -14.36 -15.77 14.28
N GLN A 9 -14.59 -16.31 13.07
CA GLN A 9 -15.87 -16.14 12.36
C GLN A 9 -17.06 -16.76 13.11
N GLN A 10 -16.82 -17.83 13.87
CA GLN A 10 -17.83 -18.46 14.73
C GLN A 10 -18.41 -17.50 15.80
N TYR A 11 -17.66 -16.45 16.15
CA TYR A 11 -18.08 -15.40 17.08
C TYR A 11 -18.62 -14.15 16.37
N GLY A 12 -18.86 -14.22 15.06
CA GLY A 12 -19.37 -13.10 14.25
C GLY A 12 -18.30 -12.07 13.87
N VAL A 13 -17.02 -12.34 14.10
CA VAL A 13 -15.92 -11.44 13.72
C VAL A 13 -15.54 -11.70 12.26
N PRO A 14 -15.65 -10.72 11.35
CA PRO A 14 -15.20 -10.89 9.98
C PRO A 14 -13.67 -11.00 9.92
N VAL A 15 -13.17 -11.75 8.94
CA VAL A 15 -11.72 -11.90 8.71
C VAL A 15 -11.06 -10.53 8.51
N GLY A 16 -11.71 -9.62 7.79
CA GLY A 16 -11.14 -8.31 7.46
C GLY A 16 -9.87 -8.47 6.63
N GLY A 17 -8.88 -7.60 6.86
CA GLY A 17 -7.63 -7.59 6.11
C GLY A 17 -7.77 -6.92 4.74
N VAL A 18 -6.77 -7.13 3.90
CA VAL A 18 -6.77 -6.62 2.52
C VAL A 18 -7.75 -7.39 1.64
N MET A 19 -8.33 -6.68 0.67
CA MET A 19 -9.18 -7.24 -0.37
C MET A 19 -8.36 -8.04 -1.40
N ASP A 20 -7.17 -7.54 -1.76
CA ASP A 20 -6.23 -8.22 -2.67
C ASP A 20 -4.98 -8.68 -1.89
N GLN A 21 -5.02 -9.92 -1.41
CA GLN A 21 -3.92 -10.52 -0.66
C GLN A 21 -2.66 -10.71 -1.50
N SER A 22 -2.80 -11.00 -2.80
CA SER A 22 -1.65 -11.18 -3.69
C SER A 22 -0.90 -9.88 -3.88
N ALA A 23 -1.63 -8.76 -4.04
CA ALA A 23 -1.02 -7.44 -4.12
C ALA A 23 -0.27 -7.07 -2.84
N LEU A 24 -0.87 -7.27 -1.65
CA LEU A 24 -0.21 -6.99 -0.38
C LEU A 24 1.11 -7.75 -0.23
N ARG A 25 1.09 -9.06 -0.47
CA ARG A 25 2.29 -9.91 -0.36
C ARG A 25 3.39 -9.42 -1.30
N MET A 26 3.05 -9.11 -2.55
CA MET A 26 4.01 -8.62 -3.53
C MET A 26 4.63 -7.27 -3.14
N ILE A 27 3.84 -6.28 -2.69
CA ILE A 27 4.40 -4.99 -2.29
C ILE A 27 5.26 -5.11 -1.03
N ASN A 28 4.91 -5.99 -0.08
CA ASN A 28 5.73 -6.27 1.09
C ASN A 28 7.08 -6.89 0.69
N MET A 29 7.07 -7.91 -0.18
CA MET A 29 8.30 -8.52 -0.69
C MET A 29 9.21 -7.51 -1.41
N LEU A 30 8.64 -6.57 -2.19
CA LEU A 30 9.39 -5.54 -2.89
C LEU A 30 10.15 -4.59 -1.96
N VAL A 31 9.70 -4.40 -0.72
CA VAL A 31 10.39 -3.56 0.28
C VAL A 31 11.15 -4.38 1.33
N GLY A 32 11.17 -5.71 1.20
CA GLY A 32 11.86 -6.62 2.12
C GLY A 32 11.13 -6.91 3.43
N ASN A 33 9.84 -6.63 3.50
CA ASN A 33 8.99 -6.96 4.65
C ASN A 33 8.56 -8.44 4.62
N GLU A 34 8.08 -8.95 5.75
CA GLU A 34 7.30 -10.19 5.77
C GLU A 34 6.02 -10.03 4.95
N GLU A 35 5.59 -11.10 4.28
CA GLU A 35 4.46 -11.07 3.35
C GLU A 35 3.13 -10.56 3.96
N ASN A 36 2.95 -10.72 5.27
CA ASN A 36 1.73 -10.36 6.01
C ASN A 36 1.81 -9.01 6.73
N GLU A 37 2.91 -8.26 6.58
CA GLU A 37 3.06 -6.93 7.19
C GLU A 37 1.96 -5.98 6.73
N ALA A 38 1.61 -5.03 7.60
CA ALA A 38 0.48 -4.15 7.35
C ALA A 38 0.78 -3.16 6.21
N GLY A 39 -0.10 -3.10 5.22
CA GLY A 39 -0.08 -2.13 4.12
C GLY A 39 -1.22 -1.11 4.18
N LEU A 40 -1.09 0.00 3.44
CA LEU A 40 -2.19 0.92 3.22
C LEU A 40 -3.03 0.45 2.04
N GLU A 41 -4.31 0.18 2.29
CA GLU A 41 -5.28 -0.15 1.24
C GLU A 41 -6.12 1.08 0.90
N MET A 42 -6.29 1.36 -0.39
CA MET A 42 -7.01 2.52 -0.90
C MET A 42 -8.09 2.05 -1.88
N THR A 43 -9.26 2.69 -1.83
CA THR A 43 -10.40 2.35 -2.69
C THR A 43 -10.86 3.60 -3.44
N ILE A 44 -10.92 3.52 -4.76
CA ILE A 44 -11.38 4.56 -5.70
C ILE A 44 -10.51 5.84 -5.73
N MET A 45 -10.02 6.33 -4.61
CA MET A 45 -9.18 7.53 -4.52
C MET A 45 -8.18 7.35 -3.38
N GLY A 46 -6.92 7.71 -3.63
CA GLY A 46 -5.87 7.69 -2.60
C GLY A 46 -5.63 9.07 -1.95
N PRO A 47 -4.89 9.12 -0.83
CA PRO A 47 -4.61 10.34 -0.09
C PRO A 47 -3.42 11.14 -0.66
N LYS A 48 -3.07 12.22 0.02
CA LYS A 48 -1.74 12.85 -0.06
C LYS A 48 -0.99 12.57 1.24
N LEU A 49 0.22 12.06 1.15
CA LEU A 49 1.03 11.62 2.28
C LEU A 49 2.38 12.35 2.28
N LEU A 50 2.70 12.98 3.41
CA LEU A 50 4.03 13.54 3.65
C LEU A 50 4.94 12.45 4.22
N ILE A 51 6.06 12.20 3.57
CA ILE A 51 7.09 11.28 4.04
C ILE A 51 7.90 11.98 5.14
N LYS A 52 7.67 11.58 6.40
CA LYS A 52 8.34 12.20 7.56
C LYS A 52 9.77 11.69 7.84
N LYS A 53 10.17 10.62 7.16
CA LYS A 53 11.49 9.99 7.27
C LYS A 53 11.74 9.24 5.96
N THR A 54 12.97 9.29 5.44
CA THR A 54 13.34 8.53 4.24
C THR A 54 12.89 7.08 4.34
N THR A 55 12.08 6.64 3.38
CA THR A 55 11.33 5.37 3.42
C THR A 55 11.41 4.69 2.06
N LEU A 56 11.74 3.39 2.06
CA LEU A 56 11.58 2.55 0.88
C LEU A 56 10.11 2.10 0.83
N LEU A 57 9.42 2.39 -0.27
CA LEU A 57 8.00 2.05 -0.46
C LEU A 57 7.78 1.31 -1.78
N ALA A 58 6.67 0.59 -1.88
CA ALA A 58 6.20 -0.01 -3.11
C ALA A 58 4.67 0.17 -3.21
N ILE A 59 4.18 0.36 -4.42
CA ILE A 59 2.76 0.59 -4.71
C ILE A 59 2.33 -0.47 -5.72
N GLY A 60 1.20 -1.12 -5.48
CA GLY A 60 0.65 -2.17 -6.33
C GLY A 60 -0.88 -2.11 -6.37
N GLY A 61 -1.48 -3.07 -7.04
CA GLY A 61 -2.93 -3.10 -7.29
C GLY A 61 -3.33 -2.16 -8.43
N ALA A 62 -4.46 -1.48 -8.27
CA ALA A 62 -5.02 -0.60 -9.28
C ALA A 62 -4.18 0.69 -9.44
N ASP A 63 -4.01 1.17 -10.68
CA ASP A 63 -3.28 2.39 -10.97
C ASP A 63 -4.10 3.64 -10.60
N MET A 64 -3.69 4.30 -9.52
CA MET A 64 -4.22 5.59 -9.08
C MET A 64 -3.29 6.75 -9.44
N GLU A 65 -2.47 6.61 -10.48
CA GLU A 65 -1.53 7.62 -10.97
C GLU A 65 -0.63 8.19 -9.85
N PRO A 66 0.13 7.34 -9.13
CA PRO A 66 0.92 7.79 -7.99
C PRO A 66 2.01 8.78 -8.43
N LEU A 67 2.11 9.88 -7.69
CA LEU A 67 3.11 10.93 -7.92
C LEU A 67 3.97 11.11 -6.67
N LEU A 68 5.29 11.12 -6.83
CA LEU A 68 6.23 11.53 -5.79
C LEU A 68 6.80 12.89 -6.16
N ASN A 69 6.56 13.92 -5.34
CA ASN A 69 6.94 15.31 -5.62
C ASN A 69 6.45 15.83 -6.99
N GLY A 70 5.30 15.32 -7.46
CA GLY A 70 4.71 15.69 -8.75
C GLY A 70 5.15 14.83 -9.93
N GLU A 71 6.12 13.93 -9.75
CA GLU A 71 6.58 13.01 -10.80
C GLU A 71 5.93 11.64 -10.68
N ARG A 72 5.48 11.07 -11.80
CA ARG A 72 4.83 9.76 -11.80
C ARG A 72 5.83 8.66 -11.47
N ILE A 73 5.47 7.80 -10.52
CA ILE A 73 6.27 6.64 -10.13
C ILE A 73 5.63 5.33 -10.62
N PRO A 74 6.44 4.30 -10.94
CA PRO A 74 5.92 3.03 -11.41
C PRO A 74 5.26 2.23 -10.28
N LEU A 75 4.26 1.42 -10.63
CA LEU A 75 3.76 0.35 -9.78
C LEU A 75 4.73 -0.84 -9.77
N TRP A 76 4.58 -1.72 -8.78
CA TRP A 76 5.30 -2.99 -8.65
C TRP A 76 6.83 -2.84 -8.65
N ARG A 77 7.31 -1.73 -8.09
CA ARG A 77 8.74 -1.42 -7.94
C ARG A 77 9.00 -0.75 -6.60
N SER A 78 10.15 -1.03 -6.02
CA SER A 78 10.66 -0.35 -4.82
C SER A 78 11.13 1.06 -5.20
N ILE A 79 10.63 2.06 -4.48
CA ILE A 79 10.94 3.47 -4.66
C ILE A 79 11.47 4.01 -3.34
N LEU A 80 12.65 4.64 -3.37
CA LEU A 80 13.18 5.34 -2.21
C LEU A 80 12.57 6.74 -2.19
N ALA A 81 11.73 7.03 -1.20
CA ALA A 81 11.16 8.35 -0.99
C ALA A 81 11.92 9.05 0.13
N GLU A 82 12.53 10.19 -0.17
CA GLU A 82 13.28 10.98 0.80
C GLU A 82 12.36 11.67 1.81
N GLU A 83 12.89 11.93 3.00
CA GLU A 83 12.22 12.78 3.98
C GLU A 83 11.80 14.12 3.39
N GLY A 84 10.58 14.55 3.69
CA GLY A 84 9.96 15.75 3.14
C GLY A 84 9.22 15.53 1.81
N SER A 85 9.36 14.36 1.17
CA SER A 85 8.67 14.08 -0.09
C SER A 85 7.14 14.01 0.09
N MET A 86 6.41 14.49 -0.91
CA MET A 86 4.96 14.41 -0.99
C MET A 86 4.53 13.32 -1.96
N LEU A 87 3.88 12.28 -1.45
CA LEU A 87 3.29 11.20 -2.24
C LEU A 87 1.79 11.49 -2.45
N CYS A 88 1.37 11.65 -3.70
CA CYS A 88 -0.02 11.92 -4.07
C CYS A 88 -0.61 10.76 -4.87
N PHE A 89 -1.89 10.51 -4.67
CA PHE A 89 -2.68 9.59 -5.49
C PHE A 89 -3.89 10.31 -6.08
N GLY A 90 -4.30 9.89 -7.27
CA GLY A 90 -5.49 10.32 -7.95
C GLY A 90 -6.69 9.41 -7.70
N LYS A 91 -7.67 9.50 -8.61
CA LYS A 91 -8.77 8.55 -8.69
C LYS A 91 -8.32 7.35 -9.53
N VAL A 92 -8.75 6.15 -9.13
CA VAL A 92 -8.56 4.94 -9.94
C VAL A 92 -9.18 5.14 -11.33
N LYS A 93 -8.42 4.78 -12.36
CA LYS A 93 -8.92 4.71 -13.73
C LYS A 93 -9.54 3.35 -14.03
#